data_AF-A0AAF0PVU2-F1
#
_entry.id   AF-A0AAF0PVU2-F1
#
_cell.length_a   1.000
_cell.length_b   1.000
_cell.length_c   1.000
_cell.angle_alpha   90.00
_cell.angle_beta   90.00
_cell.angle_gamma   90.00
#
_symmetry.space_group_name_H-M   'P 1'
#
loop_
_entity.id
_entity.type
_entity.pdbx_description
1 polymer ?
#
loop_
_entity_poly.entity_id
_entity_poly.type
_entity_poly.pdbx_seq_one_letter_code
_entity_poly.pdbx_strand_id
1 'polypeptide(L)'
;MELDDKILREAKLKQRYSKMIIKSQKQILGEAYDQEEMDKKVCSWEKELREDKEKKAKSRKKVREAARIAIASMKRTVHFDDALQVERDFLAIIGSR
;
A
#
# COMPACT_ATOMS: atom_id res chain seq x y z
N MET A 1 5.01 6.06 10.93
CA MET A 1 3.64 5.88 10.41
C MET A 1 3.16 7.11 9.64
N GLU A 2 3.07 8.31 10.23
CA GLU A 2 2.60 9.50 9.49
C GLU A 2 3.52 9.93 8.33
N LEU A 3 4.84 9.83 8.52
CA LEU A 3 5.81 10.18 7.49
C LEU A 3 5.68 9.28 6.24
N ASP A 4 5.53 7.97 6.46
CA ASP A 4 5.38 6.98 5.39
C ASP A 4 4.09 7.20 4.58
N ASP A 5 3.00 7.58 5.25
CA ASP A 5 1.73 7.86 4.56
C ASP A 5 1.77 9.19 3.79
N LYS A 6 2.51 10.20 4.27
CA LYS A 6 2.76 11.44 3.54
C LYS A 6 3.59 11.20 2.27
N ILE A 7 4.66 10.42 2.38
CA ILE A 7 5.52 10.02 1.24
C ILE A 7 4.70 9.25 0.21
N LEU A 8 3.88 8.29 0.64
CA LEU A 8 2.99 7.54 -0.25
C LEU A 8 1.97 8.44 -0.95
N ARG A 9 1.41 9.41 -0.23
CA ARG A 9 0.45 10.37 -0.78
C ARG A 9 1.12 11.23 -1.85
N GLU A 10 2.34 11.69 -1.60
CA GLU A 10 3.13 12.47 -2.54
C GLU A 10 3.46 11.66 -3.81
N ALA A 11 3.95 10.43 -3.67
CA ALA A 11 4.24 9.56 -4.82
C ALA A 11 3.00 9.30 -5.68
N LYS A 12 1.84 9.06 -5.07
CA LYS A 12 0.55 8.91 -5.79
C LYS A 12 0.14 10.19 -6.52
N LEU A 13 0.36 11.35 -5.91
CA LEU A 13 0.06 12.65 -6.55
C LEU A 13 0.99 12.89 -7.74
N LYS A 14 2.30 12.66 -7.58
CA LYS A 14 3.30 12.75 -8.67
C LYS A 14 2.95 11.82 -9.83
N GLN A 15 2.51 10.59 -9.55
CA GLN A 15 2.05 9.66 -10.58
C GLN A 15 0.80 10.18 -11.31
N ARG A 16 -0.23 10.63 -10.58
CA ARG A 16 -1.49 11.12 -11.18
C ARG A 16 -1.27 12.32 -12.08
N TYR A 17 -0.39 13.22 -11.67
CA TYR A 17 -0.11 14.47 -12.37
C TYR A 17 1.14 14.43 -13.24
N SER A 18 1.78 13.26 -13.42
CA SER A 18 3.06 13.13 -14.15
C SER A 18 2.99 13.78 -15.54
N LYS A 19 1.96 13.46 -16.31
CA LYS A 19 1.73 14.04 -17.65
C LYS A 19 1.60 15.57 -17.62
N MET A 20 0.93 16.11 -16.61
CA MET A 20 0.74 17.55 -16.45
C MET A 20 2.05 18.24 -16.06
N ILE A 21 2.82 17.63 -15.16
CA ILE A 21 4.14 18.11 -14.73
C ILE A 21 5.09 18.15 -15.93
N ILE A 22 5.18 17.06 -16.69
CA ILE A 22 5.99 16.97 -17.92
C ILE A 22 5.59 18.05 -18.92
N LYS A 23 4.28 18.18 -19.21
CA LYS A 23 3.78 19.17 -20.17
C LYS A 23 4.13 20.60 -19.72
N SER A 24 3.93 20.90 -18.44
CA SER A 24 4.25 22.21 -17.87
C SER A 24 5.75 22.51 -17.92
N GLN A 25 6.60 21.52 -17.61
CA GLN A 25 8.05 21.70 -17.64
C GLN A 25 8.57 21.87 -19.07
N LYS A 26 8.03 21.12 -20.03
CA LYS A 26 8.34 21.30 -21.45
C LYS A 26 7.97 22.70 -21.94
N GLN A 27 6.85 23.25 -21.47
CA GLN A 27 6.43 24.60 -21.82
C GLN A 27 7.34 25.69 -21.21
N ILE A 28 7.83 25.48 -19.98
CA ILE A 28 8.68 26.45 -19.28
C ILE A 28 10.12 26.41 -19.81
N LEU A 29 10.67 25.21 -20.00
CA LEU A 29 12.09 25.00 -20.34
C LEU A 29 12.34 25.04 -21.85
N GLY A 30 11.33 24.82 -22.68
CA GLY A 30 11.45 24.90 -24.14
C GLY A 30 12.57 23.99 -24.68
N GLU A 31 13.58 24.60 -25.29
CA GLU A 31 14.76 23.90 -25.86
C GLU A 31 15.69 23.31 -24.80
N ALA A 32 15.69 23.85 -23.57
CA ALA A 32 16.47 23.33 -22.44
C ALA A 32 15.80 22.12 -21.76
N TYR A 33 14.69 21.63 -22.29
CA TYR A 33 13.95 20.51 -21.72
C TYR A 33 14.61 19.17 -22.07
N ASP A 34 15.13 18.48 -21.06
CA ASP A 34 15.61 17.11 -21.19
C ASP A 34 14.48 16.09 -20.97
N GLN A 35 13.99 15.54 -22.07
CA GLN A 35 12.95 14.50 -22.07
C GLN A 35 13.45 13.21 -21.41
N GLU A 36 14.71 12.84 -21.64
CA GLU A 36 15.27 11.58 -21.13
C GLU A 36 15.40 11.62 -19.60
N GLU A 37 15.84 12.75 -19.05
CA GLU A 37 15.90 12.95 -17.59
C GLU A 37 14.50 12.87 -16.96
N MET A 38 13.50 13.46 -17.61
CA MET A 38 12.13 13.46 -17.12
C MET A 38 11.48 12.08 -17.19
N ASP A 39 11.73 11.31 -18.23
CA ASP A 39 11.25 9.94 -18.35
C ASP A 39 11.89 9.05 -17.28
N LYS A 40 13.19 9.24 -16.98
CA LYS A 40 13.86 8.56 -15.86
C LYS A 40 13.22 8.90 -14.51
N LYS A 41 12.85 10.16 -14.27
CA LYS A 41 12.13 10.58 -13.04
C LYS A 41 10.74 9.95 -12.93
N VAL A 42 10.02 9.83 -14.03
CA VAL A 42 8.69 9.19 -14.04
C VAL A 42 8.81 7.70 -13.72
N CYS A 43 9.76 7.01 -14.36
CA CYS A 43 10.06 5.61 -14.08
C CYS A 43 10.43 5.36 -12.61
N SER A 44 11.19 6.27 -12.00
CA SER A 44 11.55 6.13 -10.58
C SER A 44 10.35 6.29 -9.65
N TRP A 45 9.46 7.27 -9.90
CA TRP A 45 8.22 7.43 -9.13
C TRP A 45 7.31 6.20 -9.23
N GLU A 46 7.21 5.59 -10.42
CA GLU A 46 6.42 4.37 -10.60
C GLU A 46 7.01 3.16 -9.88
N LYS A 47 8.33 3.03 -9.89
CA LYS A 47 9.04 1.95 -9.18
C LYS A 47 8.82 2.07 -7.67
N GLU A 48 9.00 3.26 -7.11
CA GLU A 48 8.81 3.51 -5.68
C GLU A 48 7.37 3.18 -5.23
N LEU A 49 6.38 3.57 -6.03
CA LEU A 49 4.98 3.26 -5.75
C LEU A 49 4.68 1.75 -5.83
N ARG A 50 5.29 1.03 -6.76
CA ARG A 50 5.15 -0.42 -6.89
C ARG A 50 5.72 -1.14 -5.67
N GLU A 51 6.94 -0.78 -5.27
CA GLU A 51 7.60 -1.37 -4.11
C GLU A 51 6.82 -1.12 -2.83
N ASP A 52 6.26 0.08 -2.63
CA ASP A 52 5.45 0.37 -1.45
C ASP A 52 4.14 -0.44 -1.43
N LYS A 53 3.45 -0.54 -2.58
CA LYS A 53 2.26 -1.39 -2.71
C LYS A 53 2.57 -2.85 -2.39
N GLU A 54 3.70 -3.37 -2.85
CA GLU A 54 4.15 -4.73 -2.58
C GLU A 54 4.50 -4.93 -1.09
N LYS A 55 5.20 -3.98 -0.47
CA LYS A 55 5.50 -4.02 0.98
C LYS A 55 4.22 -4.04 1.81
N LYS A 56 3.26 -3.14 1.51
CA LYS A 56 1.94 -3.11 2.17
C LYS A 56 1.11 -4.36 1.88
N ALA A 57 1.25 -4.99 0.72
CA ALA A 57 0.59 -6.25 0.41
C ALA A 57 1.20 -7.42 1.21
N LYS A 58 2.54 -7.50 1.29
CA LYS A 58 3.26 -8.51 2.08
C LYS A 58 2.94 -8.40 3.57
N SER A 59 2.92 -7.19 4.15
CA SER A 59 2.56 -7.00 5.56
C SER A 59 1.13 -7.47 5.84
N ARG A 60 0.17 -7.11 4.97
CA ARG A 60 -1.23 -7.58 5.07
C ARG A 60 -1.34 -9.10 4.98
N LYS A 61 -0.56 -9.76 4.13
CA LYS A 61 -0.54 -11.22 4.02
C LYS A 61 -0.07 -11.87 5.33
N LYS A 62 1.01 -11.36 5.93
CA LYS A 62 1.52 -11.84 7.23
C LYS A 62 0.48 -11.68 8.34
N VAL A 63 -0.19 -10.52 8.41
CA VAL A 63 -1.25 -10.27 9.40
C VAL A 63 -2.41 -11.25 9.23
N ARG A 64 -2.85 -11.50 7.98
CA ARG A 64 -3.90 -12.49 7.69
C ARG A 64 -3.50 -13.92 8.06
N GLU A 65 -2.24 -14.27 7.86
CA GLU A 65 -1.73 -15.60 8.20
C GLU A 65 -1.65 -15.80 9.71
N ALA A 66 -1.15 -14.82 10.44
CA ALA A 66 -1.19 -14.82 11.91
C ALA A 66 -2.63 -14.91 12.43
N ALA A 67 -3.56 -14.18 11.81
CA ALA A 67 -4.98 -14.24 12.13
C ALA A 67 -5.59 -15.65 11.94
N ARG A 68 -5.25 -16.32 10.83
CA ARG A 68 -5.69 -17.71 10.59
C ARG A 68 -5.14 -18.67 11.65
N ILE A 69 -3.88 -18.52 12.03
CA ILE A 69 -3.26 -19.36 13.08
C ILE A 69 -3.96 -19.14 14.42
N ALA A 70 -4.24 -17.88 14.77
CA ALA A 70 -4.95 -17.53 16.00
C ALA A 70 -6.35 -18.15 16.04
N ILE A 71 -7.14 -18.00 14.98
CA ILE A 71 -8.47 -18.62 14.86
C ILE A 71 -8.39 -20.14 14.98
N ALA A 72 -7.44 -20.78 14.30
CA ALA A 72 -7.25 -22.22 14.36
C ALA A 72 -6.80 -22.72 15.74
N SER A 73 -6.08 -21.90 16.49
CA SER A 73 -5.71 -22.18 17.89
C SER A 73 -6.94 -22.08 18.80
N MET A 74 -7.72 -20.99 18.69
CA MET A 74 -8.95 -20.78 19.45
C MET A 74 -9.96 -21.92 19.23
N LYS A 75 -10.13 -22.38 17.98
CA LYS A 75 -10.99 -23.53 17.66
C LYS A 75 -10.56 -24.84 18.31
N ARG A 76 -9.28 -24.98 18.70
CA ARG A 76 -8.77 -26.18 19.39
C ARG A 76 -8.90 -26.11 20.90
N THR A 77 -8.91 -24.91 21.48
CA THR A 77 -8.82 -24.71 22.94
C THR A 77 -10.16 -24.33 23.59
N VAL A 78 -11.15 -23.91 22.82
CA VAL A 78 -12.43 -23.41 23.34
C VAL A 78 -13.54 -24.44 23.12
N HIS A 79 -14.35 -24.72 24.15
CA HIS A 79 -15.53 -25.59 24.05
C HIS A 79 -16.52 -25.06 23.00
N PHE A 80 -17.20 -25.96 22.27
CA PHE A 80 -17.88 -25.71 21.00
C PHE A 80 -18.80 -24.46 20.94
N ASP A 81 -19.43 -24.05 22.05
CA ASP A 81 -20.35 -22.89 22.08
C ASP A 81 -19.64 -21.52 22.16
N ASP A 82 -18.47 -21.41 22.81
CA ASP A 82 -17.73 -20.14 22.95
C ASP A 82 -16.86 -19.82 21.71
N ALA A 83 -16.52 -20.83 20.91
CA ALA A 83 -15.60 -20.70 19.78
C ALA A 83 -16.15 -19.81 18.64
N LEU A 84 -17.47 -19.81 18.41
CA LEU A 84 -18.12 -18.99 17.38
C LEU A 84 -18.15 -17.50 17.71
N GLN A 85 -18.32 -17.16 19.00
CA GLN A 85 -18.31 -15.78 19.49
C GLN A 85 -16.90 -15.21 19.38
N VAL A 86 -15.89 -15.98 19.81
CA VAL A 86 -14.47 -15.60 19.72
C VAL A 86 -14.02 -15.43 18.26
N GLU A 87 -14.46 -16.29 17.34
CA GLU A 87 -14.15 -16.14 15.90
C GLU A 87 -14.79 -14.87 15.32
N ARG A 88 -16.04 -14.55 15.66
CA ARG A 88 -16.71 -13.31 15.24
C ARG A 88 -16.04 -12.07 15.80
N ASP A 89 -15.71 -12.05 17.08
CA ASP A 89 -15.07 -10.91 17.73
C ASP A 89 -13.67 -10.68 17.16
N PHE A 90 -12.92 -11.76 16.92
CA PHE A 90 -11.61 -11.68 16.29
C PHE A 90 -11.68 -11.17 14.84
N LEU A 91 -12.63 -11.66 14.04
CA LEU A 91 -12.88 -11.19 12.66
C LEU A 91 -13.25 -9.69 12.63
N ALA A 92 -14.06 -9.24 13.61
CA ALA A 92 -14.39 -7.83 13.79
C ALA A 92 -13.16 -6.97 14.15
N ILE A 93 -12.31 -7.45 15.06
CA ILE A 93 -11.08 -6.75 15.49
C ILE A 93 -10.09 -6.59 14.33
N ILE A 94 -9.91 -7.61 13.48
CA ILE A 94 -9.02 -7.53 12.32
C ILE A 94 -9.65 -6.81 11.11
N GLY A 95 -10.88 -6.31 11.24
CA GLY A 95 -11.60 -5.58 10.20
C GLY A 95 -11.98 -6.42 8.99
N SER A 96 -12.06 -7.74 9.16
CA SER A 96 -12.48 -8.67 8.12
C SER A 96 -13.95 -9.00 8.34
N ARG A 97 -14.85 -8.24 7.70
CA ARG A 97 -16.27 -8.62 7.59
C ARG A 97 -16.48 -9.61 6.45
#